data_AF-A0A7J2ID81-F1
#
_entry.id   AF-A0A7J2ID81-F1
#
_cell.length_a   1.000
_cell.length_b   1.000
_cell.length_c   1.000
_cell.angle_alpha   90.00
_cell.angle_beta   90.00
_cell.angle_gamma   90.00
#
_symmetry.space_group_name_H-M   'P 1'
#
loop_
_entity.id
_entity.type
_entity.pdbx_description
1 polymer ?
#
loop_
_entity_poly.entity_id
_entity_poly.type
_entity_poly.pdbx_seq_one_letter_code
_entity_poly.pdbx_strand_id
1 'polypeptide(L)'
;SLTIFDISDPTAPLYVGNVHCIGSPSYLKGASWIDVSGGYAYVTSARDNALSVFDVSDPSDPTLVDTIHGAGAPNFLKGAWSVDVSGGYAYVASFEDASLSVFKVVTK
;
A
#
# COMPACT_ATOMS: atom_id res chain seq x y z
N SER A 1 7.38 -0.83 6.43
CA SER A 1 8.18 -1.07 5.21
C SER A 1 7.41 -2.02 4.31
N LEU A 2 7.70 -1.96 3.01
CA LEU A 2 7.41 -3.05 2.08
C LEU A 2 8.70 -3.86 1.94
N THR A 3 8.65 -5.17 2.16
CA THR A 3 9.81 -6.05 1.98
C THR A 3 9.36 -7.21 1.11
N ILE A 4 10.17 -7.52 0.09
CA ILE A 4 9.87 -8.53 -0.91
C ILE A 4 10.85 -9.70 -0.71
N PHE A 5 10.29 -10.90 -0.64
CA PHE A 5 11.03 -12.16 -0.57
C PHE A 5 10.62 -13.04 -1.74
N ASP A 6 11.60 -13.73 -2.33
CA ASP A 6 11.37 -14.87 -3.22
C ASP A 6 11.16 -16.12 -2.35
N ILE A 7 10.01 -16.76 -2.54
CA ILE A 7 9.59 -17.97 -1.82
C ILE A 7 9.45 -19.17 -2.77
N SER A 8 10.10 -19.13 -3.93
CA SER A 8 10.12 -20.24 -4.89
C SER A 8 10.65 -21.53 -4.26
N ASP A 9 11.56 -21.43 -3.29
CA ASP A 9 11.84 -22.47 -2.30
C ASP A 9 11.21 -22.09 -0.94
N PRO A 10 10.11 -22.74 -0.51
CA PRO A 10 9.44 -22.40 0.74
C PRO A 10 10.25 -22.78 1.99
N THR A 11 11.29 -23.61 1.84
CA THR A 11 12.20 -23.98 2.95
C THR A 11 13.34 -22.98 3.12
N ALA A 12 13.62 -22.17 2.09
CA ALA A 12 14.69 -21.17 2.08
C ALA A 12 14.27 -19.87 1.38
N PRO A 13 13.40 -19.05 1.99
CA PRO A 13 13.05 -17.73 1.45
C PRO A 13 14.27 -16.82 1.25
N LEU A 14 14.33 -16.13 0.11
CA LEU A 14 15.42 -15.22 -0.23
C LEU A 14 14.95 -13.76 -0.20
N TYR A 15 15.75 -12.89 0.39
CA TYR A 15 15.51 -11.46 0.34
C TYR A 15 15.75 -10.91 -1.07
N VAL A 16 14.80 -10.13 -1.60
CA VAL A 16 14.88 -9.57 -2.97
C VAL A 16 15.02 -8.06 -2.95
N GLY A 17 14.21 -7.35 -2.16
CA GLY A 17 14.19 -5.90 -2.16
C GLY A 17 13.30 -5.34 -1.06
N ASN A 18 13.38 -4.03 -0.83
CA ASN A 18 12.54 -3.36 0.14
C ASN A 18 12.34 -1.88 -0.16
N VAL A 19 11.24 -1.34 0.35
CA VAL A 19 11.04 0.09 0.58
C VAL A 19 10.90 0.34 2.08
N HIS A 20 11.80 1.15 2.62
CA HIS A 20 11.73 1.58 4.01
C HIS A 20 11.77 3.11 4.10
N CYS A 21 10.61 3.71 4.32
CA CYS A 21 10.48 5.13 4.60
C CYS A 21 9.28 5.35 5.53
N ILE A 22 9.46 6.17 6.58
CA ILE A 22 8.42 6.54 7.54
C ILE A 22 8.03 7.99 7.23
N GLY A 23 6.74 8.28 7.07
CA GLY A 23 6.29 9.60 6.61
C GLY A 23 6.63 9.85 5.14
N SER A 24 6.67 11.13 4.74
CA SER A 24 6.87 11.52 3.34
C SER A 24 8.21 11.00 2.76
N PRO A 25 8.24 10.53 1.49
CA PRO A 25 7.13 10.50 0.55
C PRO A 25 6.29 9.20 0.59
N SER A 26 6.76 8.13 1.23
CA SER A 26 6.13 6.80 1.10
C SER A 26 5.04 6.49 2.14
N TYR A 27 4.96 7.25 3.22
CA TYR A 27 3.94 7.15 4.27
C TYR A 27 3.70 5.71 4.80
N LEU A 28 4.76 4.97 5.16
CA LEU A 28 4.66 3.57 5.63
C LEU A 28 4.64 3.41 7.16
N LYS A 29 4.41 4.48 7.94
CA LYS A 29 4.32 4.36 9.40
C LYS A 29 3.04 3.62 9.77
N GLY A 30 3.23 2.48 10.44
CA GLY A 30 2.10 1.61 10.79
C GLY A 30 1.42 1.02 9.55
N ALA A 31 2.19 0.65 8.53
CA ALA A 31 1.73 -0.19 7.43
C ALA A 31 0.90 -1.36 7.99
N SER A 32 -0.35 -1.48 7.51
CA SER A 32 -1.40 -2.30 8.11
C SER A 32 -1.87 -3.43 7.19
N TRP A 33 -1.92 -3.18 5.88
CA TRP A 33 -2.37 -4.15 4.86
C TRP A 33 -1.67 -3.89 3.53
N ILE A 34 -1.67 -4.92 2.68
CA ILE A 34 -1.21 -4.85 1.30
C ILE A 34 -2.13 -5.65 0.38
N ASP A 35 -2.45 -5.10 -0.78
CA ASP A 35 -3.00 -5.84 -1.90
C ASP A 35 -2.13 -5.61 -3.15
N VAL A 36 -2.06 -6.60 -4.05
CA VAL A 36 -1.20 -6.58 -5.24
C VAL A 36 -2.01 -6.87 -6.48
N SER A 37 -2.00 -5.92 -7.43
CA SER A 37 -2.74 -6.06 -8.69
C SER A 37 -2.01 -5.34 -9.82
N GLY A 38 -1.91 -5.99 -10.99
CA GLY A 38 -1.30 -5.40 -12.19
C GLY A 38 0.17 -5.01 -12.06
N GLY A 39 0.93 -5.67 -11.17
CA GLY A 39 2.33 -5.31 -10.89
C GLY A 39 2.50 -4.11 -9.95
N TYR A 40 1.43 -3.65 -9.31
CA TYR A 40 1.46 -2.62 -8.28
C TYR A 40 1.10 -3.20 -6.91
N ALA A 41 1.80 -2.75 -5.87
CA ALA A 41 1.48 -3.00 -4.47
C ALA A 41 0.80 -1.78 -3.85
N TYR A 42 -0.36 -2.01 -3.25
CA TYR A 42 -1.20 -1.02 -2.60
C TYR A 42 -1.12 -1.22 -1.10
N VAL A 43 -0.49 -0.30 -0.38
CA VAL A 43 -0.19 -0.45 1.05
C VAL A 43 -0.94 0.59 1.84
N THR A 44 -1.79 0.16 2.78
CA THR A 44 -2.40 1.07 3.75
C THR A 44 -1.50 1.26 4.96
N SER A 45 -1.53 2.46 5.54
CA SER A 45 -0.76 2.81 6.73
C SER A 45 -1.64 3.53 7.73
N ALA A 46 -1.93 2.85 8.85
CA ALA A 46 -2.89 3.34 9.84
C ALA A 46 -2.38 4.58 10.60
N ARG A 47 -1.07 4.71 10.82
CA ARG A 47 -0.51 5.86 11.57
C ARG A 47 -0.19 7.05 10.68
N ASP A 48 0.09 6.81 9.40
CA ASP A 48 0.30 7.88 8.41
C ASP A 48 -1.00 8.28 7.69
N ASN A 49 -2.11 7.57 7.92
CA ASN A 49 -3.41 7.82 7.32
C ASN A 49 -3.34 7.84 5.78
N ALA A 50 -2.74 6.80 5.21
CA ALA A 50 -2.34 6.78 3.81
C ALA A 50 -2.62 5.45 3.11
N LEU A 51 -2.79 5.55 1.79
CA LEU A 51 -2.67 4.48 0.80
C LEU A 51 -1.49 4.83 -0.11
N SER A 52 -0.44 4.02 -0.07
CA SER A 52 0.76 4.19 -0.89
C SER A 52 0.82 3.13 -1.97
N VAL A 53 1.13 3.53 -3.20
CA VAL A 53 1.16 2.66 -4.37
C VAL A 53 2.59 2.53 -4.88
N PHE A 54 3.08 1.30 -5.00
CA PHE A 54 4.43 1.00 -5.48
C PHE A 54 4.36 0.17 -6.76
N ASP A 55 5.17 0.49 -7.77
CA ASP A 55 5.46 -0.46 -8.87
C ASP A 55 6.41 -1.51 -8.31
N VAL A 56 6.00 -2.77 -8.41
CA VAL A 56 6.74 -3.95 -7.95
C VAL A 56 7.01 -4.92 -9.11
N SER A 57 7.00 -4.42 -10.36
CA SER A 57 7.27 -5.21 -11.56
C SER A 57 8.72 -5.69 -11.61
N ASP A 58 9.65 -4.88 -11.07
CA ASP A 58 10.96 -5.35 -10.65
C ASP A 58 10.93 -5.51 -9.12
N PRO A 59 10.89 -6.76 -8.60
CA PRO A 59 10.81 -6.99 -7.16
C PRO A 59 12.10 -6.61 -6.42
N SER A 60 13.21 -6.42 -7.13
CA SER A 60 14.49 -5.99 -6.54
C SER A 60 14.59 -4.47 -6.37
N ASP A 61 13.80 -3.70 -7.13
CA ASP A 61 13.74 -2.24 -7.08
C ASP A 61 12.29 -1.73 -7.08
N PRO A 62 11.53 -1.98 -6.00
CA PRO A 62 10.18 -1.45 -5.85
C PRO A 62 10.20 0.09 -5.76
N THR A 63 9.41 0.77 -6.61
CA THR A 63 9.41 2.24 -6.71
C THR A 63 8.06 2.83 -6.32
N LEU A 64 8.07 3.97 -5.60
CA LEU A 64 6.85 4.69 -5.24
C LEU A 64 6.24 5.37 -6.48
N VAL A 65 4.98 5.08 -6.77
CA VAL A 65 4.23 5.63 -7.91
C VAL A 65 3.28 6.73 -7.48
N ASP A 66 2.56 6.51 -6.38
CA ASP A 66 1.58 7.46 -5.87
C ASP A 66 1.39 7.33 -4.35
N THR A 67 0.83 8.35 -3.73
CA THR A 67 0.41 8.33 -2.32
C THR A 67 -0.82 9.20 -2.13
N ILE A 68 -1.87 8.59 -1.61
CA ILE A 68 -3.09 9.27 -1.17
C ILE A 68 -3.08 9.26 0.36
N HIS A 69 -3.10 10.43 0.98
CA HIS A 69 -3.08 10.53 2.44
C HIS A 69 -4.03 11.62 2.94
N GLY A 70 -4.46 11.52 4.19
CA GLY A 70 -5.24 12.56 4.86
C GLY A 70 -6.41 12.02 5.68
N ALA A 71 -6.53 12.52 6.91
CA ALA A 71 -7.68 12.28 7.78
C ALA A 71 -8.84 13.22 7.44
N GLY A 72 -10.08 12.73 7.48
CA GLY A 72 -11.26 13.50 7.12
C GLY A 72 -11.31 13.88 5.64
N ALA A 73 -12.18 14.83 5.29
CA ALA A 73 -12.40 15.20 3.89
C ALA A 73 -11.12 15.72 3.20
N PRO A 74 -10.87 15.36 1.92
CA PRO A 74 -11.72 14.53 1.08
C PRO A 74 -11.43 13.02 1.17
N ASN A 75 -10.35 12.59 1.82
CA ASN A 75 -9.82 11.23 1.67
C ASN A 75 -10.34 10.24 2.72
N PHE A 76 -10.66 10.71 3.92
CA PHE A 76 -11.15 9.92 5.04
C PHE A 76 -10.29 8.69 5.35
N LEU A 77 -8.97 8.85 5.38
CA LEU A 77 -8.00 7.77 5.59
C LEU A 77 -7.50 7.64 7.03
N LYS A 78 -8.15 8.27 8.00
CA LYS A 78 -7.71 8.18 9.40
C LYS A 78 -7.82 6.74 9.91
N GLY A 79 -6.69 6.15 10.27
CA GLY A 79 -6.64 4.74 10.63
C GLY A 79 -6.92 3.80 9.44
N ALA A 80 -6.44 4.12 8.23
CA ALA A 80 -6.53 3.23 7.07
C ALA A 80 -5.99 1.82 7.41
N TRP A 81 -6.87 0.81 7.38
CA TRP A 81 -6.58 -0.51 7.94
C TRP A 81 -6.47 -1.61 6.90
N SER A 82 -7.35 -1.61 5.90
CA SER A 82 -7.38 -2.63 4.87
C SER A 82 -7.62 -2.00 3.50
N VAL A 83 -7.11 -2.67 2.47
CA VAL A 83 -7.36 -2.33 1.06
C VAL A 83 -7.67 -3.60 0.27
N ASP A 84 -8.62 -3.49 -0.65
CA ASP A 84 -8.91 -4.46 -1.71
C ASP A 84 -8.90 -3.72 -3.05
N VAL A 85 -8.30 -4.31 -4.09
CA VAL A 85 -8.18 -3.71 -5.42
C VAL A 85 -8.89 -4.56 -6.45
N SER A 86 -9.97 -4.01 -7.01
CA SER A 86 -10.80 -4.70 -8.00
C SER A 86 -11.43 -3.72 -8.97
N GLY A 87 -11.59 -4.14 -10.23
CA GLY A 87 -12.25 -3.34 -11.27
C GLY A 87 -11.61 -1.97 -11.55
N GLY A 88 -10.31 -1.80 -11.26
CA GLY A 88 -9.61 -0.52 -11.40
C GLY A 88 -9.81 0.46 -10.25
N TYR A 89 -10.31 -0.01 -9.10
CA TYR A 89 -10.49 0.79 -7.90
C TYR A 89 -9.82 0.12 -6.70
N ALA A 90 -9.31 0.94 -5.77
CA ALA A 90 -8.91 0.54 -4.44
C ALA A 90 -10.00 0.94 -3.44
N TYR A 91 -10.45 -0.03 -2.63
CA TYR A 91 -11.45 0.12 -1.60
C TYR A 91 -10.75 0.09 -0.23
N VAL A 92 -10.69 1.23 0.45
CA VAL A 92 -9.96 1.38 1.72
C VAL A 92 -10.93 1.54 2.87
N ALA A 93 -10.85 0.65 3.87
CA ALA A 93 -11.59 0.79 5.11
C ALA A 93 -10.72 1.50 6.16
N SER A 94 -11.26 2.57 6.75
CA SER A 94 -10.56 3.39 7.75
C SER A 94 -11.35 3.38 9.05
N PHE A 95 -10.76 2.84 10.13
CA PHE A 95 -11.51 2.60 11.36
C PHE A 95 -11.74 3.87 12.19
N GLU A 96 -10.87 4.88 12.11
CA GLU A 96 -11.05 6.12 12.89
C GLU A 96 -11.96 7.12 12.17
N ASP A 97 -11.93 7.15 10.84
CA ASP A 97 -12.87 7.97 10.04
C ASP A 97 -14.21 7.25 9.81
N ALA A 98 -14.35 5.99 10.25
CA ALA A 98 -15.53 5.15 10.05
C ALA A 98 -16.02 5.17 8.59
N SER A 99 -15.08 5.03 7.65
CA SER A 99 -15.31 5.24 6.22
C SER A 99 -14.91 4.03 5.38
N LEU A 100 -15.53 3.95 4.20
CA LEU A 100 -15.04 3.20 3.05
C LEU A 100 -14.74 4.20 1.94
N SER A 101 -13.45 4.47 1.71
CA SER A 101 -13.00 5.37 0.65
C SER A 101 -12.67 4.58 -0.61
N VAL A 102 -13.08 5.07 -1.77
CA VAL A 102 -12.87 4.40 -3.06
C VAL A 102 -12.03 5.31 -3.95
N PHE A 103 -10.87 4.81 -4.37
CA PHE A 103 -9.94 5.53 -5.22
C PHE A 103 -9.84 4.83 -6.57
N LYS A 104 -9.89 5.60 -7.65
CA LYS A 104 -9.50 5.07 -8.97
C LYS A 104 -8.00 4.85 -8.95
N VAL A 105 -7.56 3.66 -9.35
CA VAL A 105 -6.14 3.31 -9.33
C VAL A 105 -5.61 2.99 -10.72
N VAL A 106 -4.29 3.10 -10.87
CA VAL A 106 -3.59 2.77 -12.10
C VAL A 106 -3.65 1.26 -12.28
N THR A 107 -4.16 0.81 -13.42
CA THR A 107 -4.09 -0.58 -13.85
C THR A 107 -3.22 -0.63 -15.10
N LYS A 108 -2.33 -1.63 -15.20
CA LYS A 108 -1.62 -1.93 -16.46
C LYS A 108 -2.58 -2.63 -17.42
#